data_AF-A0A975FCR2-F1
#
_entry.id   AF-A0A975FCR2-F1
#
_cell.length_a   1.000
_cell.length_b   1.000
_cell.length_c   1.000
_cell.angle_alpha   90.00
_cell.angle_beta   90.00
_cell.angle_gamma   90.00
#
_symmetry.space_group_name_H-M   'P 1'
#
loop_
_entity.id
_entity.type
_entity.pdbx_description
1 polymer ?
#
loop_
_entity_poly.entity_id
_entity_poly.type
_entity_poly.pdbx_seq_one_letter_code
_entity_poly.pdbx_strand_id
1 'polypeptide(L)'
;MHTHDSNLRPSVREHFTDNHATTPRDTTVSTPNHPAPVDWALFFHVVVRLLAVTALLYIAYCIFTYFQLFGVSAIALSGQFALALFFTYAVLTGYDDAETLLICLGMFLLVGMF
;
A
#
# COMPACT_ATOMS: atom_id res chain seq x y z
N MET A 1 -30.75 -37.53 -9.33
CA MET A 1 -30.97 -38.93 -8.93
C MET A 1 -29.88 -39.27 -7.93
N HIS A 2 -30.16 -39.21 -6.63
CA HIS A 2 -29.16 -39.47 -5.58
C HIS A 2 -29.00 -40.98 -5.45
N THR A 3 -27.85 -41.53 -5.83
CA THR A 3 -27.50 -42.92 -5.57
C THR A 3 -27.29 -43.10 -4.07
N HIS A 4 -28.09 -43.96 -3.46
CA HIS A 4 -28.04 -44.26 -2.03
C HIS A 4 -26.95 -45.32 -1.79
N ASP A 5 -25.93 -45.01 -0.98
CA ASP A 5 -24.73 -45.83 -0.73
C ASP A 5 -25.01 -47.16 0.01
N SER A 6 -26.27 -47.53 0.17
CA SER A 6 -26.74 -48.81 0.74
C SER A 6 -26.59 -50.00 -0.21
N ASN A 7 -26.37 -49.75 -1.51
CA ASN A 7 -26.17 -50.80 -2.50
C ASN A 7 -24.68 -51.17 -2.71
N LEU A 8 -23.77 -50.51 -2.00
CA LEU A 8 -22.35 -50.82 -2.07
C LEU A 8 -22.02 -52.00 -1.16
N ARG A 9 -21.19 -52.92 -1.68
CA ARG A 9 -20.68 -54.08 -0.95
C ARG A 9 -19.95 -53.60 0.32
N PRO A 10 -20.09 -54.27 1.48
CA PRO A 10 -19.55 -53.77 2.76
C PRO A 10 -18.06 -53.38 2.72
N SER A 11 -17.24 -54.14 1.99
CA SER A 11 -15.81 -53.85 1.79
C SER A 11 -15.54 -52.56 1.00
N VAL A 12 -16.48 -52.13 0.15
CA VAL A 12 -16.41 -50.87 -0.59
C VAL A 12 -16.84 -49.72 0.32
N ARG A 13 -17.84 -49.94 1.18
CA ARG A 13 -18.23 -48.97 2.21
C ARG A 13 -17.08 -48.63 3.14
N GLU A 14 -16.40 -49.64 3.68
CA GLU A 14 -15.22 -49.46 4.54
C GLU A 14 -14.09 -48.73 3.81
N HIS A 15 -13.85 -49.04 2.53
CA HIS A 15 -12.85 -48.32 1.74
C HIS A 15 -13.15 -46.82 1.58
N PHE A 16 -14.43 -46.42 1.52
CA PHE A 16 -14.83 -45.01 1.47
C PHE A 16 -14.98 -44.38 2.87
N THR A 17 -15.40 -45.12 3.90
CA THR A 17 -15.60 -44.54 5.24
C THR A 17 -14.33 -44.48 6.08
N ASP A 18 -13.43 -45.47 5.97
CA ASP A 18 -12.19 -45.49 6.77
C ASP A 18 -11.07 -44.67 6.12
N ASN A 19 -10.96 -44.66 4.79
CA ASN A 19 -9.88 -43.92 4.13
C ASN A 19 -10.12 -42.41 4.04
N HIS A 20 -11.37 -41.95 4.21
CA HIS A 20 -11.66 -40.53 4.30
C HIS A 20 -11.34 -39.91 5.66
N ALA A 21 -11.08 -40.72 6.70
CA ALA A 21 -10.75 -40.23 8.04
C ALA A 21 -9.27 -40.32 8.42
N THR A 22 -8.44 -41.09 7.68
CA THR A 22 -7.07 -41.40 8.13
C THR A 22 -5.98 -41.35 7.06
N THR A 23 -6.24 -40.80 5.86
CA THR A 23 -5.11 -40.36 5.04
C THR A 23 -4.54 -39.09 5.66
N PRO A 24 -3.27 -39.06 6.12
CA PRO A 24 -2.63 -37.79 6.41
C PRO A 24 -2.71 -37.00 5.11
N ARG A 25 -3.44 -35.88 5.14
CA ARG A 25 -3.46 -34.92 4.05
C ARG A 25 -2.00 -34.56 3.83
N ASP A 26 -1.41 -35.12 2.79
CA ASP A 26 -0.04 -34.82 2.42
C ASP A 26 -0.02 -33.33 2.07
N THR A 27 0.39 -32.52 3.04
CA THR A 27 0.47 -31.06 2.94
C THR A 27 1.63 -30.64 2.05
N THR A 28 2.33 -31.58 1.42
CA THR A 28 3.42 -31.31 0.48
C THR A 28 2.96 -30.97 -0.94
N VAL A 29 1.65 -30.95 -1.22
CA VAL A 29 1.15 -30.18 -2.37
C VAL A 29 1.22 -28.71 -2.01
N SER A 30 2.39 -28.13 -2.18
CA SER A 30 2.58 -26.69 -2.34
C SER A 30 1.68 -26.23 -3.48
N THR A 31 0.48 -25.77 -3.11
CA THR A 31 -0.44 -25.15 -4.06
C THR A 31 0.32 -24.07 -4.82
N PRO A 32 0.34 -24.12 -6.15
CA PRO A 32 1.19 -23.28 -6.96
C PRO A 32 0.77 -21.82 -6.78
N ASN A 33 1.71 -20.99 -6.33
CA ASN A 33 1.78 -19.54 -6.54
C ASN A 33 0.43 -18.83 -6.69
N HIS A 34 -0.44 -18.87 -5.68
CA HIS A 34 -1.44 -17.81 -5.59
C HIS A 34 -0.67 -16.51 -5.28
N PRO A 35 -0.79 -15.45 -6.09
CA PRO A 35 -0.21 -14.17 -5.74
C PRO A 35 -0.73 -13.78 -4.36
N ALA A 36 0.19 -13.40 -3.46
CA ALA A 36 -0.18 -12.97 -2.13
C ALA A 36 -1.27 -11.88 -2.25
N PRO A 37 -2.32 -11.93 -1.43
CA PRO A 37 -3.36 -10.91 -1.46
C PRO A 37 -2.72 -9.53 -1.31
N VAL A 38 -3.05 -8.62 -2.23
CA VAL A 38 -2.50 -7.26 -2.23
C VAL A 38 -3.11 -6.50 -1.05
N ASP A 39 -2.25 -6.03 -0.16
CA ASP A 39 -2.63 -5.08 0.87
C ASP A 39 -2.72 -3.67 0.25
N TRP A 40 -3.95 -3.29 -0.10
CA TRP A 40 -4.24 -2.00 -0.74
C TRP A 40 -4.00 -0.81 0.20
N ALA A 41 -4.12 -0.99 1.52
CA ALA A 41 -3.83 0.07 2.48
C ALA A 41 -2.34 0.34 2.54
N LEU A 42 -1.52 -0.73 2.63
CA LEU A 42 -0.07 -0.61 2.57
C LEU A 42 0.38 0.03 1.24
N PHE A 43 -0.20 -0.41 0.12
CA PHE A 43 0.09 0.17 -1.19
C PHE A 43 -0.21 1.68 -1.23
N PHE A 44 -1.38 2.08 -0.73
CA PHE A 44 -1.78 3.49 -0.66
C PHE A 44 -0.78 4.32 0.17
N HIS A 45 -0.41 3.86 1.37
CA HIS A 45 0.57 4.55 2.20
C HIS A 45 1.93 4.70 1.52
N VAL A 46 2.41 3.64 0.85
CA VAL A 46 3.69 3.69 0.14
C VAL A 46 3.63 4.72 -1.00
N VAL A 47 2.57 4.69 -1.82
CA VAL A 47 2.41 5.63 -2.94
C VAL A 47 2.34 7.07 -2.44
N VAL A 48 1.56 7.33 -1.39
CA VAL A 48 1.41 8.67 -0.82
C VAL A 48 2.73 9.20 -0.26
N ARG A 49 3.48 8.38 0.48
CA ARG A 49 4.80 8.77 1.00
C ARG A 49 5.79 9.07 -0.13
N LEU A 50 5.77 8.26 -1.19
CA LEU A 50 6.63 8.44 -2.35
C LEU A 50 6.28 9.74 -3.11
N LEU A 51 4.98 10.04 -3.24
CA LEU A 51 4.50 11.30 -3.82
C LEU A 51 4.92 12.51 -2.99
N ALA A 52 4.83 12.44 -1.66
CA ALA A 52 5.26 13.50 -0.76
C ALA A 52 6.76 13.79 -0.90
N VAL A 53 7.61 12.75 -0.89
CA VAL A 53 9.05 12.91 -1.11
C VAL A 53 9.34 13.54 -2.48
N THR A 54 8.63 13.11 -3.53
CA THR A 54 8.79 13.66 -4.88
C THR A 54 8.42 15.14 -4.95
N ALA A 55 7.30 15.52 -4.31
CA ALA A 55 6.85 16.91 -4.24
C ALA A 55 7.86 17.79 -3.46
N LEU A 56 8.45 17.28 -2.38
CA LEU A 56 9.50 18.00 -1.64
C LEU A 56 10.74 18.26 -2.52
N LEU A 57 11.19 17.25 -3.28
CA LEU A 57 12.31 17.39 -4.21
C LEU A 57 12.01 18.40 -5.32
N TYR A 58 10.79 18.39 -5.85
CA TYR A 58 10.35 19.37 -6.86
C TYR A 58 10.37 20.80 -6.32
N ILE A 59 9.83 21.03 -5.12
CA ILE A 59 9.85 22.34 -4.48
C ILE A 59 11.29 22.81 -4.24
N ALA A 60 12.18 21.93 -3.76
CA ALA A 60 13.58 22.25 -3.57
C ALA A 60 14.27 22.65 -4.90
N TYR A 61 13.95 21.97 -6.00
CA TYR A 61 14.42 22.31 -7.33
C TYR A 61 13.92 23.68 -7.81
N CYS A 62 12.63 23.99 -7.62
CA CYS A 62 12.05 25.30 -7.96
C CYS A 62 12.74 26.42 -7.19
N ILE A 63 12.96 26.24 -5.89
CA ILE A 63 13.64 27.21 -5.04
C ILE A 63 15.08 27.42 -5.48
N PHE A 64 15.82 26.34 -5.76
CA PHE A 64 17.19 26.45 -6.24
C PHE A 64 17.25 27.25 -7.54
N THR A 65 16.37 26.95 -8.49
CA THR A 65 16.27 27.69 -9.77
C THR A 65 15.93 29.16 -9.54
N TYR A 66 15.01 29.47 -8.63
CA TYR A 66 14.67 30.84 -8.26
C TYR A 66 15.84 31.59 -7.60
N PHE A 67 16.60 30.93 -6.72
CA PHE A 67 17.81 31.49 -6.12
C PHE A 67 18.86 31.82 -7.17
N GLN A 68 19.01 30.99 -8.20
CA GLN A 68 19.93 31.27 -9.32
C GLN A 68 19.49 32.50 -10.13
N LEU A 69 18.19 32.71 -10.31
CA LEU A 69 17.65 33.81 -11.12
C LEU A 69 17.57 35.15 -10.37
N PHE A 70 17.20 35.13 -9.09
CA PHE A 70 16.83 36.32 -8.32
C PHE A 70 17.69 36.53 -7.06
N GLY A 71 18.62 35.62 -6.77
CA GLY A 71 19.54 35.73 -5.63
C GLY A 71 18.80 35.78 -4.28
N VAL A 72 19.21 36.72 -3.42
CA VAL A 72 18.73 36.83 -2.03
C VAL A 72 17.21 37.11 -1.93
N SER A 73 16.60 37.69 -2.97
CA SER A 73 15.15 37.94 -2.99
C SER A 73 14.30 36.67 -3.02
N ALA A 74 14.91 35.50 -3.31
CA ALA A 74 14.28 34.20 -3.19
C ALA A 74 13.96 33.79 -1.73
N ILE A 75 14.39 34.57 -0.72
CA ILE A 75 14.03 34.33 0.68
C ILE A 75 12.51 34.34 0.91
N ALA A 76 11.73 35.00 0.05
CA ALA A 76 10.27 34.95 0.11
C ALA A 76 9.71 33.51 -0.03
N LEU A 77 10.45 32.62 -0.69
CA LEU A 77 10.07 31.21 -0.88
C LEU A 77 10.44 30.33 0.34
N SER A 78 11.20 30.85 1.31
CA SER A 78 11.62 30.10 2.50
C SER A 78 10.44 29.63 3.36
N GLY A 79 9.36 30.41 3.42
CA GLY A 79 8.13 30.03 4.11
C GLY A 79 7.43 28.84 3.45
N GLN A 80 7.41 28.81 2.12
CA GLN A 80 6.82 27.69 1.37
C GLN A 80 7.69 26.42 1.50
N PHE A 81 9.01 26.56 1.57
CA PHE A 81 9.90 25.45 1.87
C PHE A 81 9.67 24.86 3.27
N ALA A 82 9.52 25.71 4.28
CA ALA A 82 9.24 25.28 5.65
C ALA A 82 7.89 24.54 5.74
N LEU A 83 6.87 25.04 5.04
CA LEU A 83 5.58 24.35 4.93
C LEU A 83 5.70 23.01 4.19
N ALA A 84 6.48 22.94 3.11
CA ALA A 84 6.71 21.70 2.38
C ALA A 84 7.34 20.62 3.28
N LEU A 85 8.34 21.00 4.09
CA LEU A 85 8.96 20.11 5.07
C LEU A 85 7.95 19.65 6.13
N PHE A 86 7.11 20.56 6.63
CA PHE A 86 6.06 20.23 7.60
C PHE A 86 5.06 19.22 7.04
N PHE A 87 4.51 19.46 5.85
CA PHE A 87 3.54 18.54 5.22
C PHE A 87 4.19 17.20 4.90
N THR A 88 5.43 17.19 4.39
CA THR A 88 6.16 15.94 4.11
C THR A 88 6.36 15.13 5.39
N TYR A 89 6.82 15.78 6.46
CA TYR A 89 6.99 15.15 7.77
C TYR A 89 5.67 14.58 8.27
N ALA A 90 4.58 15.35 8.19
CA ALA A 90 3.26 14.93 8.63
C ALA A 90 2.72 13.73 7.82
N VAL A 91 2.96 13.65 6.51
CA VAL A 91 2.63 12.46 5.69
C VAL A 91 3.44 11.23 6.11
N LEU A 92 4.73 11.42 6.44
CA LEU A 92 5.60 10.32 6.83
C LEU A 92 5.26 9.76 8.22
N THR A 93 4.79 10.61 9.14
CA THR A 93 4.42 10.23 10.51
C THR A 93 2.94 9.96 10.73
N GLY A 94 2.08 10.29 9.76
CA GLY A 94 0.65 10.04 9.82
C GLY A 94 0.35 8.54 9.87
N TYR A 95 -0.49 8.14 10.83
CA TYR A 95 -0.98 6.77 10.99
C TYR A 95 -2.45 6.61 10.57
N ASP A 96 -3.17 7.72 10.40
CA ASP A 96 -4.59 7.72 10.04
C ASP A 96 -4.80 8.18 8.58
N ASP A 97 -5.68 7.50 7.86
CA ASP A 97 -5.89 7.68 6.42
C ASP A 97 -6.54 9.03 6.10
N ALA A 98 -7.48 9.46 6.95
CA ALA A 98 -8.18 10.73 6.78
C ALA A 98 -7.25 11.93 6.99
N GLU A 99 -6.38 11.86 8.00
CA GLU A 99 -5.35 12.88 8.25
C GLU A 99 -4.35 12.91 7.11
N THR A 100 -3.88 11.74 6.66
CA THR A 100 -2.94 11.61 5.54
C THR A 100 -3.50 12.24 4.26
N LEU A 101 -4.77 12.04 3.95
CA LEU A 101 -5.44 12.67 2.80
C LEU A 101 -5.52 14.20 2.93
N LEU A 102 -5.86 14.71 4.11
CA LEU A 102 -5.92 16.16 4.36
C LEU A 102 -4.54 16.81 4.23
N ILE A 103 -3.50 16.14 4.73
CA ILE A 103 -2.11 16.58 4.62
C ILE A 103 -1.66 16.56 3.15
N CYS A 104 -2.04 15.53 2.38
CA CYS A 104 -1.78 15.47 0.93
C CYS A 104 -2.46 16.60 0.16
N LEU A 105 -3.69 16.97 0.54
CA LEU A 105 -4.40 18.11 -0.06
C LEU A 105 -3.64 19.42 0.22
N GLY A 106 -3.18 19.63 1.46
CA GLY A 106 -2.35 20.78 1.81
C GLY A 106 -1.05 20.84 1.00
N MET A 107 -0.40 19.69 0.82
CA MET A 107 0.81 19.57 0.02
C MET A 107 0.58 19.84 -1.48
N PHE A 108 -0.53 19.37 -2.04
CA PHE A 108 -0.92 19.65 -3.44
C PHE A 108 -1.16 21.14 -3.66
N LEU A 109 -1.90 21.80 -2.77
CA LEU A 109 -2.14 23.25 -2.84
C LEU A 109 -0.83 24.05 -2.75
N LEU A 110 0.11 23.59 -1.91
CA LEU A 110 1.42 24.21 -1.77
C LEU A 110 2.26 24.08 -3.05
N VAL A 111 2.29 22.91 -3.68
CA VAL A 111 3.00 22.69 -4.96
C VAL A 111 2.40 23.56 -6.07
N GLY A 112 1.07 23.73 -6.11
CA GLY A 112 0.40 24.57 -7.09
C GLY A 112 0.60 26.09 -6.91
N MET A 113 1.22 26.53 -5.81
CA MET A 113 1.57 27.93 -5.58
C MET A 113 2.96 28.33 -6.12
N PHE A 114 3.75 27.38 -6.63
CA PHE A 114 5.05 27.63 -7.28
C PHE A 114 4.91 27.72 -8.79
#